data_AF-A0A6N9QA00-F1
#
_entry.id   AF-A0A6N9QA00-F1
#
_cell.length_a   1.000
_cell.length_b   1.000
_cell.length_c   1.000
_cell.angle_alpha   90.00
_cell.angle_beta   90.00
_cell.angle_gamma   90.00
#
_symmetry.space_group_name_H-M   'P 1'
#
loop_
_entity.id
_entity.type
_entity.pdbx_description
1 polymer ?
#
loop_
_entity_poly.entity_id
_entity_poly.type
_entity_poly.pdbx_seq_one_letter_code
_entity_poly.pdbx_strand_id
1 'polypeptide(L)'
;MVLPYVIHNLLFLYLFYKLVYNKATNDAFYFISILLKIKLRRLNCNKRGKLLLMRRKNTTSKMMKGYIIGALLLLMKKRNFSEISIGEITDKAGVNRSTYYRNFHSKEEIIETFFCNILEQTITELPADDNLTLQEYLAHVFKVFYSYKDDILCIHQNKLSHLLLSALNSYFLVSTDTVNESFIERLPLYYHTGGIFNNFILWFDCNMEPAPEIFAEVAAKICLPNARPVLLHPKNFTTNPVRP
;
A
#
# COMPACT_ATOMS: atom_id res chain seq x y z
N MET A 1 35.88 18.26 -32.78
CA MET A 1 35.75 19.26 -31.70
C MET A 1 34.65 18.81 -30.72
N VAL A 2 34.90 17.75 -29.95
CA VAL A 2 33.98 17.26 -28.89
C VAL A 2 34.86 16.66 -27.78
N LEU A 3 35.49 17.53 -26.99
CA LEU A 3 36.31 17.13 -25.84
C LEU A 3 36.21 18.03 -24.59
N PRO A 4 35.56 19.23 -24.58
CA PRO A 4 35.40 19.98 -23.32
C PRO A 4 34.19 19.60 -22.45
N TYR A 5 33.12 19.02 -23.00
CA TYR A 5 31.85 18.85 -22.26
C TYR A 5 31.78 17.61 -21.35
N VAL A 6 32.66 16.64 -21.58
CA VAL A 6 32.72 15.39 -20.78
C VAL A 6 33.53 15.61 -19.48
N ILE A 7 34.48 16.55 -19.49
CA ILE A 7 35.38 16.80 -18.35
C ILE A 7 34.66 17.62 -17.26
N HIS A 8 33.72 18.51 -17.62
CA HIS A 8 32.97 19.31 -16.63
C HIS A 8 31.95 18.47 -15.84
N ASN A 9 31.33 17.45 -16.46
CA ASN A 9 30.38 16.55 -15.80
C ASN A 9 31.08 15.50 -14.89
N LEU A 10 32.29 15.08 -15.23
CA LEU A 10 33.08 14.17 -14.39
C LEU A 10 33.68 14.88 -13.17
N LEU A 11 34.04 16.17 -13.30
CA LEU A 11 34.46 16.99 -12.16
C LEU A 11 33.30 17.30 -11.21
N PHE A 12 32.08 17.47 -11.72
CA PHE A 12 30.89 17.64 -10.87
C PHE A 12 30.53 16.34 -10.14
N LEU A 13 30.60 15.18 -10.80
CA LEU A 13 30.44 13.88 -10.13
C LEU A 13 31.55 13.63 -9.10
N TYR A 14 32.80 14.02 -9.39
CA TYR A 14 33.93 13.82 -8.48
C TYR A 14 33.89 14.79 -7.29
N LEU A 15 33.46 16.04 -7.47
CA LEU A 15 33.27 17.02 -6.39
C LEU A 15 32.02 16.71 -5.56
N PHE A 16 30.95 16.21 -6.17
CA PHE A 16 29.75 15.73 -5.45
C PHE A 16 30.07 14.45 -4.67
N TYR A 17 30.86 13.54 -5.25
CA TYR A 17 31.43 12.40 -4.55
C TYR A 17 32.28 12.86 -3.36
N LYS A 18 33.16 13.85 -3.53
CA LYS A 18 34.05 14.35 -2.45
C LYS A 18 33.31 15.16 -1.37
N LEU A 19 32.19 15.82 -1.69
CA LEU A 19 31.32 16.54 -0.74
C LEU A 19 30.40 15.61 0.05
N VAL A 20 29.93 14.52 -0.56
CA VAL A 20 29.13 13.47 0.12
C VAL A 20 30.02 12.50 0.91
N TYR A 21 31.28 12.34 0.54
CA TYR A 21 32.23 11.40 1.18
C TYR A 21 32.92 11.94 2.43
N ASN A 22 32.67 13.20 2.84
CA ASN A 22 33.26 13.73 4.05
C ASN A 22 32.22 13.78 5.19
N LYS A 23 32.33 12.77 6.06
CA LYS A 23 31.54 12.45 7.28
C LYS A 23 30.18 11.77 7.05
N ALA A 24 30.08 10.54 7.59
CA ALA A 24 28.91 9.65 7.70
C ALA A 24 28.66 8.67 6.53
N THR A 25 29.72 8.00 6.06
CA THR A 25 29.64 6.89 5.10
C THR A 25 29.48 5.55 5.82
N ASN A 26 28.23 5.11 6.00
CA ASN A 26 27.85 3.68 5.96
C ASN A 26 26.35 3.48 5.68
N ASP A 27 25.48 4.40 6.12
CA ASP A 27 24.03 4.20 5.99
C ASP A 27 23.48 4.53 4.59
N ALA A 28 23.95 5.62 3.97
CA ALA A 28 23.46 6.02 2.64
C ALA A 28 23.82 5.02 1.53
N PHE A 29 25.00 4.38 1.62
CA PHE A 29 25.43 3.33 0.68
C PHE A 29 24.60 2.05 0.84
N TYR A 30 24.25 1.70 2.09
CA TYR A 30 23.39 0.54 2.37
C TYR A 30 21.99 0.74 1.78
N PHE A 31 21.36 1.89 2.04
CA PHE A 31 20.04 2.23 1.51
C PHE A 31 20.01 2.32 -0.03
N ILE A 32 21.01 2.93 -0.66
CA ILE A 32 21.09 3.01 -2.13
C ILE A 32 21.33 1.60 -2.72
N SER A 33 22.15 0.76 -2.09
CA SER A 33 22.40 -0.62 -2.56
C SER A 33 21.17 -1.52 -2.44
N ILE A 34 20.36 -1.34 -1.39
CA ILE A 34 19.08 -2.03 -1.19
C ILE A 34 18.08 -1.57 -2.26
N LEU A 35 17.93 -0.26 -2.46
CA LEU A 35 17.04 0.30 -3.48
C LEU A 35 17.43 -0.17 -4.89
N LEU A 36 18.74 -0.30 -5.19
CA LEU A 36 19.23 -0.81 -6.47
C LEU A 36 18.97 -2.32 -6.63
N LYS A 37 19.19 -3.13 -5.57
CA LYS A 37 18.90 -4.58 -5.56
C LYS A 37 17.40 -4.86 -5.70
N ILE A 38 16.54 -4.09 -5.04
CA ILE A 38 15.08 -4.14 -5.16
C ILE A 38 14.66 -3.79 -6.60
N LYS A 39 15.25 -2.75 -7.21
CA LYS A 39 14.95 -2.32 -8.58
C LYS A 39 15.37 -3.36 -9.63
N LEU A 40 16.54 -4.00 -9.46
CA LEU A 40 17.04 -5.03 -10.37
C LEU A 40 16.30 -6.37 -10.24
N ARG A 41 15.89 -6.78 -9.02
CA ARG A 41 15.13 -8.02 -8.81
C ARG A 41 13.66 -7.90 -9.23
N ARG A 42 13.05 -6.71 -9.11
CA ARG A 42 11.67 -6.42 -9.57
C ARG A 42 11.47 -6.58 -11.09
N LEU A 43 12.50 -6.30 -11.89
CA LEU A 43 12.44 -6.51 -13.35
C LEU A 43 12.28 -8.00 -13.73
N ASN A 44 12.78 -8.92 -12.90
CA ASN A 44 12.58 -10.37 -13.07
C ASN A 44 11.26 -10.88 -12.45
N CYS A 45 10.76 -10.24 -11.39
CA CYS A 45 9.53 -10.65 -10.71
C CYS A 45 8.25 -10.36 -11.51
N ASN A 46 8.30 -9.42 -12.45
CA ASN A 46 7.16 -9.04 -13.30
C ASN A 46 6.60 -10.20 -14.17
N LYS A 47 7.40 -11.25 -14.40
CA LYS A 47 6.95 -12.50 -15.05
C LYS A 47 6.33 -13.53 -14.10
N ARG A 48 6.68 -13.54 -12.81
CA ARG A 48 6.22 -14.53 -11.82
C ARG A 48 5.05 -14.05 -10.97
N GLY A 49 4.98 -12.76 -10.61
CA GLY A 49 3.85 -12.18 -9.87
C GLY A 49 2.53 -12.27 -10.65
N LYS A 50 2.60 -12.10 -11.98
CA LYS A 50 1.46 -12.30 -12.89
C LYS A 50 0.96 -13.75 -12.93
N LEU A 51 1.83 -14.72 -12.65
CA LEU A 51 1.51 -16.16 -12.63
C LEU A 51 0.90 -16.62 -11.30
N LEU A 52 1.36 -16.06 -10.17
CA LEU A 52 0.83 -16.38 -8.82
C LEU A 52 -0.52 -15.69 -8.54
N LEU A 53 -0.74 -14.48 -9.09
CA LEU A 53 -2.05 -13.80 -9.05
C LEU A 53 -3.10 -14.40 -10.02
N MET A 54 -2.65 -15.26 -10.95
CA MET A 54 -3.51 -16.03 -11.87
C MET A 54 -3.70 -17.49 -11.41
N ARG A 55 -3.74 -17.77 -10.11
CA ARG A 55 -4.36 -19.03 -9.65
C ARG A 55 -5.85 -18.93 -9.98
N ARG A 56 -6.31 -19.72 -10.96
CA ARG A 56 -7.69 -19.81 -11.48
C ARG A 56 -8.73 -19.41 -10.40
N LYS A 57 -9.13 -18.13 -10.35
CA LYS A 57 -10.06 -17.60 -9.34
C LYS A 57 -11.39 -18.34 -9.54
N ASN A 58 -11.83 -19.09 -8.53
CA ASN A 58 -13.19 -19.61 -8.52
C ASN A 58 -14.13 -18.42 -8.31
N THR A 59 -14.75 -17.93 -9.38
CA THR A 59 -15.68 -16.78 -9.39
C THR A 59 -16.72 -16.89 -8.29
N THR A 60 -17.19 -18.11 -8.00
CA THR A 60 -18.14 -18.39 -6.92
C THR A 60 -17.55 -18.07 -5.55
N SER A 61 -16.29 -18.43 -5.26
CA SER A 61 -15.68 -18.12 -3.95
C SER A 61 -15.49 -16.62 -3.76
N LYS A 62 -15.02 -15.88 -4.78
CA LYS A 62 -14.88 -14.42 -4.69
C LYS A 62 -16.24 -13.75 -4.45
N MET A 63 -17.29 -14.18 -5.16
CA MET A 63 -18.64 -13.69 -4.99
C MET A 63 -19.17 -13.97 -3.57
N MET A 64 -19.01 -15.19 -3.06
CA MET A 64 -19.44 -15.55 -1.70
C MET A 64 -18.72 -14.71 -0.63
N LYS A 65 -17.41 -14.47 -0.79
CA LYS A 65 -16.67 -13.56 0.10
C LYS A 65 -17.26 -12.15 0.07
N GLY A 66 -17.61 -11.63 -1.11
CA GLY A 66 -18.27 -10.33 -1.25
C GLY A 66 -19.60 -10.24 -0.50
N TYR A 67 -20.46 -11.26 -0.61
CA TYR A 67 -21.74 -11.29 0.12
C TYR A 67 -21.56 -11.33 1.63
N ILE A 68 -20.60 -12.14 2.13
CA ILE A 68 -20.30 -12.23 3.55
C ILE A 68 -19.74 -10.90 4.09
N ILE A 69 -18.83 -10.26 3.35
CA ILE A 69 -18.28 -8.93 3.69
C ILE A 69 -19.40 -7.90 3.79
N GLY A 70 -20.23 -7.77 2.74
CA GLY A 70 -21.33 -6.82 2.73
C GLY A 70 -22.33 -7.07 3.86
N ALA A 71 -22.65 -8.34 4.15
CA ALA A 71 -23.54 -8.69 5.25
C ALA A 71 -22.99 -8.26 6.61
N LEU A 72 -21.70 -8.51 6.90
CA LEU A 72 -21.07 -8.08 8.14
C LEU A 72 -21.10 -6.55 8.27
N LEU A 73 -20.69 -5.80 7.23
CA LEU A 73 -20.66 -4.34 7.26
C LEU A 73 -22.06 -3.74 7.49
N LEU A 74 -23.10 -4.30 6.85
CA LEU A 74 -24.49 -3.88 7.06
C LEU A 74 -24.98 -4.16 8.48
N LEU A 75 -24.53 -5.24 9.11
CA LEU A 75 -24.87 -5.55 10.50
C LEU A 75 -24.12 -4.64 11.48
N MET A 76 -22.86 -4.33 11.20
CA MET A 76 -22.04 -3.43 12.02
C MET A 76 -22.58 -1.99 12.06
N LYS A 77 -23.29 -1.55 11.02
CA LYS A 77 -24.00 -0.26 11.04
C LYS A 77 -25.14 -0.19 12.08
N LYS A 78 -25.57 -1.32 12.63
CA LYS A 78 -26.72 -1.39 13.55
C LYS A 78 -26.34 -1.72 14.99
N ARG A 79 -25.22 -2.41 15.22
CA ARG A 79 -24.77 -2.86 16.55
C ARG A 79 -23.29 -3.23 16.53
N ASN A 80 -22.71 -3.44 17.72
CA ASN A 80 -21.29 -3.69 17.88
C ASN A 80 -20.84 -4.99 17.20
N PHE A 81 -19.63 -4.98 16.65
CA PHE A 81 -19.02 -6.14 15.99
C PHE A 81 -18.99 -7.39 16.87
N SER A 82 -18.72 -7.26 18.17
CA SER A 82 -18.63 -8.37 19.12
C SER A 82 -19.95 -9.14 19.27
N GLU A 83 -21.09 -8.46 19.15
CA GLU A 83 -22.43 -9.01 19.34
C GLU A 83 -22.96 -9.75 18.10
N ILE A 84 -22.35 -9.53 16.93
CA ILE A 84 -22.79 -10.16 15.68
C ILE A 84 -22.31 -11.62 15.64
N SER A 85 -23.25 -12.56 15.52
CA SER A 85 -22.93 -13.99 15.38
C SER A 85 -22.66 -14.38 13.92
N ILE A 86 -21.92 -15.48 13.73
CA ILE A 86 -21.71 -16.08 12.39
C ILE A 86 -23.05 -16.44 11.73
N GLY A 87 -24.03 -16.91 12.52
CA GLY A 87 -25.37 -17.24 12.02
C GLY A 87 -26.04 -16.04 11.37
N GLU A 88 -26.03 -14.89 12.05
CA GLU A 88 -26.65 -13.67 11.54
C GLU A 88 -25.93 -13.14 10.29
N ILE A 89 -24.60 -13.26 10.23
CA ILE A 89 -23.82 -12.92 9.03
C ILE A 89 -24.26 -13.82 7.87
N THR A 90 -24.33 -15.13 8.09
CA THR A 90 -24.67 -16.10 7.03
C THR A 90 -26.11 -15.94 6.55
N ASP A 91 -27.04 -15.69 7.47
CA ASP A 91 -28.45 -15.46 7.16
C ASP A 91 -28.62 -14.16 6.37
N LYS A 92 -27.92 -13.08 6.77
CA LYS A 92 -27.94 -11.80 6.08
C LYS A 92 -27.28 -11.87 4.69
N ALA A 93 -26.22 -12.66 4.54
CA ALA A 93 -25.53 -12.89 3.27
C ALA A 93 -26.29 -13.84 2.33
N GLY A 94 -27.32 -14.55 2.81
CA GLY A 94 -28.03 -15.56 2.03
C GLY A 94 -27.17 -16.78 1.70
N VAL A 95 -26.26 -17.18 2.61
CA VAL A 95 -25.36 -18.32 2.41
C VAL A 95 -25.45 -19.29 3.60
N ASN A 96 -25.13 -20.57 3.36
CA ASN A 96 -25.04 -21.55 4.44
C ASN A 96 -23.81 -21.29 5.33
N ARG A 97 -23.88 -21.66 6.62
CA ARG A 97 -22.73 -21.60 7.55
C ARG A 97 -21.49 -22.34 7.04
N SER A 98 -21.66 -23.46 6.34
CA SER A 98 -20.56 -24.18 5.71
C SER A 98 -19.84 -23.35 4.64
N THR A 99 -20.54 -22.44 3.95
CA THR A 99 -19.93 -21.49 3.02
C THR A 99 -19.05 -20.48 3.75
N TYR A 100 -19.48 -19.98 4.91
CA TYR A 100 -18.64 -19.12 5.74
C TYR A 100 -17.35 -19.84 6.14
N TYR A 101 -17.44 -21.03 6.74
CA TYR A 101 -16.26 -21.74 7.26
C TYR A 101 -15.30 -22.23 6.16
N ARG A 102 -15.75 -22.32 4.90
CA ARG A 102 -14.86 -22.57 3.74
C ARG A 102 -14.08 -21.34 3.29
N ASN A 103 -14.54 -20.13 3.63
CA ASN A 103 -14.00 -18.88 3.10
C ASN A 103 -13.29 -18.02 4.16
N PHE A 104 -13.68 -18.14 5.43
CA PHE A 104 -13.15 -17.36 6.56
C PHE A 104 -13.01 -18.22 7.81
N HIS A 105 -11.96 -17.96 8.56
CA HIS A 105 -11.63 -18.56 9.85
C HIS A 105 -12.15 -17.73 11.02
N SER A 106 -12.34 -16.42 10.84
CA SER A 106 -12.84 -15.51 11.88
C SER A 106 -13.63 -14.33 11.28
N LYS A 107 -14.33 -13.57 12.15
CA LYS A 107 -15.04 -12.35 11.71
C LYS A 107 -14.05 -11.24 11.34
N GLU A 108 -12.91 -11.21 12.01
CA GLU A 108 -11.81 -10.28 11.78
C GLU A 108 -11.21 -10.47 10.38
N GLU A 109 -11.07 -11.73 9.92
CA GLU A 109 -10.58 -12.03 8.56
C GLU A 109 -11.51 -11.46 7.48
N ILE A 110 -12.81 -11.32 7.75
CA ILE A 110 -13.75 -10.65 6.83
C ILE A 110 -13.34 -9.19 6.63
N ILE A 111 -13.04 -8.48 7.71
CA ILE A 111 -12.64 -7.06 7.68
C ILE A 111 -11.24 -6.91 7.08
N GLU A 112 -10.30 -7.79 7.42
CA GLU A 112 -8.98 -7.81 6.77
C GLU A 112 -9.10 -8.02 5.26
N THR A 113 -9.96 -8.95 4.83
CA THR A 113 -10.23 -9.20 3.40
C THR A 113 -10.89 -7.98 2.73
N PHE A 114 -11.77 -7.27 3.44
CA PHE A 114 -12.32 -6.00 2.96
C PHE A 114 -11.24 -4.97 2.67
N PHE A 115 -10.30 -4.74 3.61
CA PHE A 115 -9.17 -3.84 3.36
C PHE A 115 -8.25 -4.33 2.24
N CYS A 116 -7.97 -5.63 2.17
CA CYS A 116 -7.22 -6.22 1.06
C CYS A 116 -7.89 -5.94 -0.30
N ASN A 117 -9.23 -6.01 -0.39
CA ASN A 117 -9.95 -5.69 -1.62
C ASN A 117 -9.81 -4.21 -2.00
N ILE A 118 -9.87 -3.28 -1.05
CA ILE A 118 -9.63 -1.84 -1.28
C ILE A 118 -8.21 -1.60 -1.81
N LEU A 119 -7.22 -2.27 -1.22
CA LEU A 119 -5.83 -2.19 -1.68
C LEU A 119 -5.69 -2.76 -3.11
N GLU A 120 -6.27 -3.94 -3.41
CA GLU A 120 -6.28 -4.54 -4.76
C GLU A 120 -6.94 -3.60 -5.78
N GLN A 121 -8.05 -2.97 -5.43
CA GLN A 121 -8.75 -2.01 -6.27
C GLN A 121 -7.89 -0.79 -6.58
N THR A 122 -7.23 -0.22 -5.56
CA THR A 122 -6.34 0.94 -5.70
C THR A 122 -5.22 0.73 -6.73
N ILE A 123 -4.74 -0.51 -6.89
CA ILE A 123 -3.70 -0.84 -7.86
C ILE A 123 -4.30 -1.09 -9.24
N THR A 124 -5.47 -1.73 -9.28
CA THR A 124 -6.12 -2.14 -10.52
C THR A 124 -6.72 -0.95 -11.26
N GLU A 125 -7.20 0.05 -10.54
CA GLU A 125 -7.81 1.27 -11.07
C GLU A 125 -6.81 2.41 -11.26
N LEU A 126 -5.52 2.18 -10.93
CA LEU A 126 -4.49 3.18 -11.11
C LEU A 126 -4.31 3.49 -12.60
N PRO A 127 -4.32 4.77 -13.02
CA PRO A 127 -4.09 5.14 -14.41
C PRO A 127 -2.75 4.58 -14.91
N ALA A 128 -2.76 4.00 -16.11
CA ALA A 128 -1.55 3.59 -16.80
C ALA A 128 -0.84 4.82 -17.40
N ASP A 129 -0.36 5.70 -16.52
CA ASP A 129 0.40 6.90 -16.89
C ASP A 129 1.82 6.81 -16.30
N ASP A 130 2.81 6.81 -17.19
CA ASP A 130 4.23 6.79 -16.83
C ASP A 130 4.70 8.14 -16.21
N ASN A 131 3.85 9.17 -16.19
CA ASN A 131 4.12 10.49 -15.59
C ASN A 131 3.31 10.79 -14.32
N LEU A 132 2.54 9.83 -13.80
CA LEU A 132 1.84 9.93 -12.53
C LEU A 132 2.74 10.39 -11.36
N THR A 133 2.46 11.58 -10.83
CA THR A 133 3.16 12.13 -9.69
C THR A 133 2.80 11.39 -8.38
N LEU A 134 3.64 11.53 -7.35
CA LEU A 134 3.35 10.98 -6.02
C LEU A 134 2.02 11.51 -5.46
N GLN A 135 1.74 12.80 -5.67
CA GLN A 135 0.50 13.41 -5.23
C GLN A 135 -0.71 12.79 -5.93
N GLU A 136 -0.67 12.61 -7.25
CA GLU A 136 -1.78 11.99 -8.00
C GLU A 136 -1.99 10.53 -7.59
N TYR A 137 -0.90 9.79 -7.36
CA TYR A 137 -0.95 8.44 -6.80
C TYR A 137 -1.64 8.42 -5.43
N LEU A 138 -1.21 9.26 -4.49
CA LEU A 138 -1.80 9.33 -3.16
C LEU A 138 -3.25 9.81 -3.20
N ALA A 139 -3.60 10.74 -4.10
CA ALA A 139 -4.97 11.20 -4.31
C ALA A 139 -5.85 10.04 -4.79
N HIS A 140 -5.37 9.21 -5.71
CA HIS A 140 -6.09 8.01 -6.14
C HIS A 140 -6.31 7.04 -4.97
N VAL A 141 -5.24 6.73 -4.21
CA VAL A 141 -5.32 5.87 -3.02
C VAL A 141 -6.38 6.39 -2.04
N PHE A 142 -6.27 7.66 -1.63
CA PHE A 142 -7.20 8.24 -0.67
C PHE A 142 -8.62 8.32 -1.23
N LYS A 143 -8.81 8.57 -2.53
CA LYS A 143 -10.13 8.58 -3.16
C LYS A 143 -10.80 7.20 -3.15
N VAL A 144 -10.04 6.13 -3.42
CA VAL A 144 -10.56 4.76 -3.33
C VAL A 144 -10.97 4.46 -1.89
N PHE A 145 -10.14 4.76 -0.90
CA PHE A 145 -10.52 4.61 0.52
C PHE A 145 -11.74 5.47 0.88
N TYR A 146 -11.82 6.70 0.41
CA TYR A 146 -12.93 7.61 0.67
C TYR A 146 -14.26 7.09 0.11
N SER A 147 -14.24 6.34 -1.00
CA SER A 147 -15.45 5.70 -1.54
C SER A 147 -16.10 4.69 -0.57
N TYR A 148 -15.34 4.21 0.42
CA TYR A 148 -15.77 3.30 1.49
C TYR A 148 -15.85 3.99 2.86
N LYS A 149 -15.92 5.34 2.90
CA LYS A 149 -15.86 6.16 4.13
C LYS A 149 -16.74 5.63 5.26
N ASP A 150 -18.03 5.41 5.01
CA ASP A 150 -18.97 4.99 6.07
C ASP A 150 -18.61 3.63 6.67
N ASP A 151 -18.21 2.67 5.82
CA ASP A 151 -17.85 1.33 6.27
C ASP A 151 -16.52 1.36 7.04
N ILE A 152 -15.53 2.14 6.57
CA ILE A 152 -14.23 2.29 7.23
C ILE A 152 -14.38 3.00 8.58
N LEU A 153 -15.16 4.08 8.64
CA LEU A 153 -15.42 4.78 9.90
C LEU A 153 -16.20 3.90 10.88
N CYS A 154 -17.14 3.08 10.40
CA CYS A 154 -17.82 2.07 11.24
C CYS A 154 -16.83 1.04 11.83
N ILE A 155 -15.90 0.53 11.02
CA ILE A 155 -14.83 -0.37 11.47
C ILE A 155 -13.93 0.33 12.51
N HIS A 156 -13.58 1.59 12.26
CA HIS A 156 -12.74 2.38 13.15
C HIS A 156 -13.40 2.64 14.51
N GLN A 157 -14.68 3.00 14.52
CA GLN A 157 -15.48 3.17 15.75
C GLN A 157 -15.55 1.88 16.58
N ASN A 158 -15.58 0.72 15.91
CA ASN A 158 -15.52 -0.60 16.56
C ASN A 158 -14.10 -1.01 17.02
N LYS A 159 -13.09 -0.12 16.91
CA LYS A 159 -11.68 -0.35 17.31
C LYS A 159 -10.98 -1.47 16.51
N LEU A 160 -11.41 -1.68 15.26
CA LEU A 160 -10.92 -2.73 14.38
C LEU A 160 -9.94 -2.22 13.31
N SER A 161 -9.48 -0.96 13.40
CA SER A 161 -8.56 -0.39 12.41
C SER A 161 -7.21 -1.11 12.31
N HIS A 162 -6.77 -1.82 13.35
CA HIS A 162 -5.53 -2.60 13.31
C HIS A 162 -5.53 -3.69 12.22
N LEU A 163 -6.72 -4.11 11.74
CA LEU A 163 -6.85 -5.05 10.62
C LEU A 163 -6.38 -4.44 9.28
N LEU A 164 -6.41 -3.11 9.15
CA LEU A 164 -5.77 -2.42 8.02
C LEU A 164 -4.25 -2.60 8.05
N LEU A 165 -3.61 -2.55 9.23
CA LEU A 165 -2.17 -2.79 9.34
C LEU A 165 -1.82 -4.22 8.94
N SER A 166 -2.65 -5.20 9.31
CA SER A 166 -2.49 -6.59 8.85
C SER A 166 -2.57 -6.68 7.32
N ALA A 167 -3.60 -6.07 6.72
CA ALA A 167 -3.77 -6.03 5.27
C ALA A 167 -2.59 -5.35 4.55
N LEU A 168 -2.11 -4.21 5.07
CA LEU A 168 -0.94 -3.50 4.54
C LEU A 168 0.33 -4.36 4.63
N ASN A 169 0.60 -5.00 5.77
CA ASN A 169 1.76 -5.85 5.94
C ASN A 169 1.72 -7.05 4.98
N SER A 170 0.59 -7.74 4.90
CA SER A 170 0.38 -8.86 3.97
C SER A 170 0.60 -8.42 2.52
N TYR A 171 0.04 -7.27 2.15
CA TYR A 171 0.19 -6.71 0.81
C TYR A 171 1.66 -6.38 0.49
N PHE A 172 2.33 -5.64 1.36
CA PHE A 172 3.70 -5.18 1.12
C PHE A 172 4.68 -6.35 1.07
N LEU A 173 4.62 -7.28 2.02
CA LEU A 173 5.49 -8.47 2.06
C LEU A 173 5.42 -9.30 0.78
N VAL A 174 4.21 -9.49 0.24
CA VAL A 174 4.01 -10.23 -1.02
C VAL A 174 4.54 -9.43 -2.22
N SER A 175 4.33 -8.12 -2.23
CA SER A 175 4.75 -7.24 -3.35
C SER A 175 6.28 -7.08 -3.46
N THR A 176 7.01 -7.27 -2.35
CA THR A 176 8.46 -7.07 -2.29
C THR A 176 9.26 -8.38 -2.28
N ASP A 177 8.60 -9.55 -2.19
CA ASP A 177 9.25 -10.87 -2.03
C ASP A 177 10.18 -10.95 -0.79
N THR A 178 9.86 -10.16 0.24
CA THR A 178 10.70 -9.99 1.44
C THR A 178 10.40 -11.02 2.53
N VAL A 179 9.57 -12.03 2.23
CA VAL A 179 9.14 -13.05 3.21
C VAL A 179 10.33 -13.85 3.74
N ASN A 180 11.34 -14.06 2.88
CA ASN A 180 12.54 -14.84 3.20
C ASN A 180 13.75 -13.96 3.57
N GLU A 181 13.56 -12.65 3.70
CA GLU A 181 14.63 -11.71 4.08
C GLU A 181 14.87 -11.68 5.59
N SER A 182 16.06 -11.26 5.98
CA SER A 182 16.43 -11.11 7.38
C SER A 182 15.62 -10.00 8.08
N PHE A 183 15.63 -10.00 9.42
CA PHE A 183 14.97 -8.95 10.21
C PHE A 183 15.43 -7.54 9.81
N ILE A 184 16.75 -7.34 9.63
CA ILE A 184 17.33 -6.03 9.30
C ILE A 184 16.89 -5.54 7.92
N GLU A 185 16.75 -6.45 6.97
CA GLU A 185 16.30 -6.13 5.60
C GLU A 185 14.79 -5.81 5.56
N ARG A 186 13.99 -6.45 6.43
CA ARG A 186 12.55 -6.18 6.55
C ARG A 186 12.23 -4.91 7.33
N LEU A 187 13.09 -4.48 8.25
CA LEU A 187 12.83 -3.37 9.17
C LEU A 187 12.41 -2.06 8.47
N PRO A 188 13.05 -1.59 7.39
CA PRO A 188 12.62 -0.38 6.68
C PRO A 188 11.20 -0.48 6.11
N LEU A 189 10.81 -1.66 5.62
CA LEU A 189 9.46 -1.90 5.11
C LEU A 189 8.43 -1.77 6.23
N TYR A 190 8.69 -2.39 7.38
CA TYR A 190 7.81 -2.31 8.55
C TYR A 190 7.70 -0.89 9.10
N TYR A 191 8.81 -0.16 9.18
CA TYR A 191 8.80 1.25 9.60
C TYR A 191 7.95 2.10 8.66
N HIS A 192 8.11 1.92 7.35
CA HIS A 192 7.34 2.64 6.34
C HIS A 192 5.85 2.27 6.40
N THR A 193 5.51 0.98 6.50
CA THR A 193 4.13 0.51 6.63
C THR A 193 3.47 1.07 7.89
N GLY A 194 4.19 1.12 9.01
CA GLY A 194 3.70 1.75 10.24
C GLY A 194 3.42 3.25 10.07
N GLY A 195 4.28 3.97 9.35
CA GLY A 195 4.05 5.36 8.97
C GLY A 195 2.78 5.53 8.13
N ILE A 196 2.60 4.74 7.07
CA ILE A 196 1.39 4.78 6.22
C ILE A 196 0.14 4.51 7.07
N PHE A 197 0.18 3.46 7.89
CA PHE A 197 -0.93 3.09 8.76
C PHE A 197 -1.32 4.25 9.69
N ASN A 198 -0.37 4.88 10.36
CA ASN A 198 -0.66 6.00 11.26
C ASN A 198 -1.24 7.22 10.54
N ASN A 199 -0.88 7.48 9.29
CA ASN A 199 -1.51 8.53 8.49
C ASN A 199 -3.00 8.23 8.26
N PHE A 200 -3.35 6.98 7.92
CA PHE A 200 -4.74 6.56 7.81
C PHE A 200 -5.49 6.66 9.14
N ILE A 201 -4.88 6.26 10.25
CA ILE A 201 -5.50 6.37 11.58
C ILE A 201 -5.82 7.83 11.90
N LEU A 202 -4.87 8.75 11.72
CA LEU A 202 -5.10 10.18 11.92
C LEU A 202 -6.27 10.67 11.05
N TRP A 203 -6.31 10.26 9.78
CA TRP A 203 -7.39 10.63 8.88
C TRP A 203 -8.73 10.08 9.35
N PHE A 204 -8.79 8.84 9.82
CA PHE A 204 -10.02 8.22 10.36
C PHE A 204 -10.49 8.90 11.65
N ASP A 205 -9.56 9.24 12.56
CA ASP A 205 -9.84 9.99 13.79
C ASP A 205 -10.46 11.36 13.48
N CYS A 206 -10.10 11.95 12.33
CA CYS A 206 -10.66 13.19 11.80
C CYS A 206 -11.85 12.98 10.85
N ASN A 207 -12.55 11.84 10.91
CA ASN A 207 -13.70 11.52 10.04
C ASN A 207 -13.39 11.57 8.54
N MET A 208 -12.18 11.19 8.15
CA MET A 208 -11.64 11.31 6.80
C MET A 208 -11.66 12.75 6.26
N GLU A 209 -11.39 13.72 7.13
CA GLU A 209 -11.06 15.09 6.75
C GLU A 209 -9.56 15.36 6.94
N PRO A 210 -8.91 16.13 6.03
CA PRO A 210 -9.51 16.83 4.89
C PRO A 210 -9.82 15.89 3.71
N ALA A 211 -10.47 16.43 2.67
CA ALA A 211 -10.76 15.72 1.42
C ALA A 211 -9.52 15.04 0.81
N PRO A 212 -9.69 13.92 0.07
CA PRO A 212 -8.58 13.10 -0.46
C PRO A 212 -7.49 13.87 -1.18
N GLU A 213 -7.84 14.87 -1.99
CA GLU A 213 -6.91 15.66 -2.79
C GLU A 213 -6.00 16.53 -1.90
N ILE A 214 -6.58 17.15 -0.87
CA ILE A 214 -5.82 17.97 0.09
C ILE A 214 -4.95 17.07 0.96
N PHE A 215 -5.49 15.94 1.43
CA PHE A 215 -4.73 15.01 2.23
C PHE A 215 -3.54 14.44 1.45
N ALA A 216 -3.73 14.13 0.16
CA ALA A 216 -2.68 13.71 -0.76
C ALA A 216 -1.60 14.78 -0.95
N GLU A 217 -1.98 16.04 -1.12
CA GLU A 217 -1.04 17.15 -1.27
C GLU A 217 -0.12 17.27 -0.04
N VAL A 218 -0.70 17.23 1.16
CA VAL A 218 0.05 17.33 2.42
C VAL A 218 0.93 16.09 2.62
N ALA A 219 0.37 14.89 2.42
CA ALA A 219 1.13 13.64 2.56
C ALA A 219 2.30 13.56 1.58
N ALA A 220 2.13 14.00 0.33
CA ALA A 220 3.17 14.00 -0.69
C ALA A 220 4.38 14.89 -0.33
N LYS A 221 4.14 16.01 0.39
CA LYS A 221 5.21 16.92 0.85
C LYS A 221 6.04 16.31 1.99
N ILE A 222 5.45 15.42 2.78
CA ILE A 222 6.08 14.78 3.95
C ILE A 222 6.79 13.48 3.55
N CYS A 223 6.28 12.78 2.53
CA CYS A 223 6.99 11.65 1.94
C CYS A 223 8.38 12.10 1.45
N LEU A 224 9.43 11.46 1.97
CA LEU A 224 10.80 11.79 1.60
C LEU A 224 10.94 11.76 0.05
N PRO A 225 11.68 12.69 -0.58
CA PRO A 225 11.85 12.73 -2.03
C PRO A 225 12.37 11.41 -2.65
N ASN A 226 13.04 10.60 -1.82
CA ASN A 226 13.59 9.29 -2.18
C ASN A 226 12.76 8.11 -1.66
N ALA A 227 11.76 8.34 -0.82
CA ALA A 227 10.76 7.33 -0.42
C ALA A 227 9.77 7.17 -1.56
N ARG A 228 10.22 6.49 -2.63
CA ARG A 228 9.33 5.99 -3.65
C ARG A 228 8.36 5.04 -2.96
N PRO A 229 7.04 5.25 -3.05
CA PRO A 229 6.08 4.27 -2.59
C PRO A 229 6.50 2.92 -3.16
N VAL A 230 6.57 1.91 -2.30
CA VAL A 230 6.86 0.53 -2.68
C VAL A 230 5.92 0.07 -3.82
N LEU A 231 4.77 0.74 -3.93
CA LEU A 231 3.68 0.59 -4.89
C LEU A 231 3.87 1.28 -6.25
N LEU A 232 4.79 2.24 -6.41
CA LEU A 232 5.06 2.86 -7.70
C LEU A 232 6.03 2.00 -8.51
N HIS A 233 5.55 1.51 -9.65
CA HIS A 233 6.37 0.85 -10.66
C HIS A 233 7.53 1.78 -11.07
N PRO A 234 8.80 1.30 -11.17
CA PRO A 234 9.88 2.14 -11.65
C PRO A 234 9.93 2.06 -13.17
N LYS A 235 9.15 2.90 -13.86
CA LYS A 235 9.55 3.37 -15.19
C LYS A 235 9.61 4.89 -15.16
N ASN A 236 10.83 5.37 -14.92
CA ASN A 236 11.35 6.70 -15.21
C ASN A 236 10.43 7.90 -14.95
N PHE A 237 10.34 8.34 -13.68
CA PHE A 237 9.94 9.71 -13.39
C PHE A 237 11.17 10.62 -13.38
N THR A 238 11.21 11.56 -14.32
CA THR A 238 12.11 12.71 -14.24
C THR A 238 11.57 13.64 -13.16
N THR A 239 12.33 13.84 -12.09
CA THR A 239 12.06 14.94 -11.16
C THR A 239 12.25 16.25 -11.91
N ASN A 240 11.16 16.91 -12.29
CA ASN A 240 11.25 18.28 -12.77
C ASN A 240 11.83 19.14 -11.63
N PRO A 241 12.89 19.93 -11.89
CA PRO A 241 13.45 20.80 -10.88
C PRO A 241 12.40 21.83 -10.49
N VAL A 242 12.20 21.99 -9.18
CA VAL A 242 11.50 23.14 -8.60
C VAL A 242 12.17 24.39 -9.16
N ARG A 243 11.42 25.19 -9.91
CA ARG A 243 11.91 26.45 -10.47
C ARG A 243 12.09 27.45 -9.30
N PRO A 244 13.19 28.22 -9.27
CA PRO A 244 13.52 29.14 -8.17
C PRO A 244 12.46 30.22 -7.93
#